data_AF-A0A0B6Z8V7-F1
#
_entry.id   AF-A0A0B6Z8V7-F1
#
_cell.length_a   1.000
_cell.length_b   1.000
_cell.length_c   1.000
_cell.angle_alpha   90.00
_cell.angle_beta   90.00
_cell.angle_gamma   90.00
#
_symmetry.space_group_name_H-M   'P 1'
#
loop_
_entity.id
_entity.type
_entity.pdbx_description
1 polymer ?
#
loop_
_entity_poly.entity_id
_entity_poly.type
_entity_poly.pdbx_seq_one_letter_code
_entity_poly.pdbx_strand_id
1 'polypeptide(L)'
;VPDETNESINGVVDKFCEETMERGVFWPKTRFGRIAEERCPKNLRGIAIWRCLRYGWDKSGPDITDCISPWVFRLDEQIQRVVTGNEPSYTAAVALNEALRDQDLTSGDLKKSSMKLLPNLAQGFQREDPFENRPIKIERMKIFKKAFVSANSNLLSLRNAQSWQNLSRQDQSQAATSILVTMEDTGFHIASLMDIGTSEMTV
;
A
#
# COMPACT_ATOMS: atom_id res chain seq x y z
N VAL A 1 -6.96 -3.86 74.09
CA VAL A 1 -6.21 -2.88 73.28
C VAL A 1 -6.34 -3.31 71.84
N PRO A 2 -7.13 -2.63 71.01
CA PRO A 2 -7.13 -2.88 69.57
C PRO A 2 -5.99 -2.08 68.94
N ASP A 3 -5.15 -2.76 68.16
CA ASP A 3 -4.09 -2.12 67.37
C ASP A 3 -4.68 -1.76 66.01
N GLU A 4 -5.17 -0.52 65.92
CA GLU A 4 -5.41 0.18 64.66
C GLU A 4 -4.06 0.67 64.13
N THR A 5 -3.57 0.13 63.01
CA THR A 5 -2.86 0.86 61.95
C THR A 5 -2.27 -0.11 60.93
N ASN A 6 -2.97 -0.37 59.82
CA ASN A 6 -2.32 -0.39 58.50
C ASN A 6 -3.38 -0.36 57.38
N GLU A 7 -4.03 0.79 57.16
CA GLU A 7 -4.59 1.08 55.85
C GLU A 7 -3.43 1.34 54.90
N SER A 8 -2.97 0.28 54.24
CA SER A 8 -2.00 0.34 53.17
C SER A 8 -2.62 1.06 51.97
N ILE A 9 -2.27 2.34 51.90
CA ILE A 9 -2.34 3.28 50.79
C ILE A 9 -2.35 2.57 49.42
N ASN A 10 -3.50 2.67 48.73
CA ASN A 10 -3.68 2.64 47.28
C ASN A 10 -2.81 1.64 46.49
N GLY A 11 -3.26 0.38 46.44
CA GLY A 11 -2.89 -0.51 45.35
C GLY A 11 -3.47 -0.01 44.03
N VAL A 12 -2.73 0.83 43.31
CA VAL A 12 -2.96 1.03 41.88
C VAL A 12 -2.72 -0.33 41.25
N VAL A 13 -3.79 -1.12 41.07
CA VAL A 13 -3.73 -2.34 40.28
C VAL A 13 -3.31 -1.87 38.89
N ASP A 14 -2.04 -2.08 38.54
CA ASP A 14 -1.60 -1.80 37.19
C ASP A 14 -2.45 -2.68 36.27
N LYS A 15 -3.32 -2.03 35.51
CA LYS A 15 -4.22 -2.71 34.60
C LYS A 15 -3.52 -2.87 33.26
N PHE A 16 -3.54 -4.09 32.75
CA PHE A 16 -2.88 -4.49 31.51
C PHE A 16 -3.88 -5.15 30.58
N CYS A 17 -3.63 -5.04 29.29
CA CYS A 17 -4.16 -5.98 28.32
C CYS A 17 -3.31 -7.26 28.41
N GLU A 18 -3.98 -8.40 28.56
CA GLU A 18 -3.30 -9.70 28.66
C GLU A 18 -2.67 -10.10 27.32
N GLU A 19 -1.62 -10.90 27.39
CA GLU A 19 -0.94 -11.42 26.21
C GLU A 19 -1.87 -12.29 25.36
N THR A 20 -1.73 -12.22 24.03
CA THR A 20 -2.60 -12.96 23.12
C THR A 20 -1.98 -13.09 21.72
N MET A 21 -2.55 -13.96 20.89
CA MET A 21 -2.16 -14.13 19.49
C MET A 21 -3.29 -13.61 18.61
N GLU A 22 -3.04 -12.56 17.82
CA GLU A 22 -4.05 -11.94 16.96
C GLU A 22 -3.42 -11.46 15.66
N ARG A 23 -4.12 -11.69 14.53
CA ARG A 23 -3.61 -11.46 13.16
C ARG A 23 -2.22 -12.06 12.87
N GLY A 24 -1.89 -13.18 13.53
CA GLY A 24 -0.61 -13.86 13.35
C GLY A 24 0.57 -13.24 14.11
N VAL A 25 0.32 -12.23 14.94
CA VAL A 25 1.32 -11.54 15.78
C VAL A 25 1.07 -11.92 17.24
N PHE A 26 2.15 -12.24 17.97
CA PHE A 26 2.09 -12.41 19.42
C PHE A 26 2.16 -11.04 20.07
N TRP A 27 1.13 -10.69 20.83
CA TRP A 27 1.00 -9.41 21.52
C TRP A 27 1.34 -9.60 22.99
N PRO A 28 2.42 -8.97 23.50
CA PRO A 28 2.81 -9.12 24.89
C PRO A 28 1.86 -8.38 25.82
N LYS A 29 1.91 -8.74 27.10
CA LYS A 29 1.19 -8.04 28.16
C LYS A 29 1.55 -6.55 28.16
N THR A 30 0.55 -5.70 27.93
CA THR A 30 0.76 -4.26 27.66
C THR A 30 -0.06 -3.41 28.63
N ARG A 31 0.53 -2.36 29.20
CA ARG A 31 -0.15 -1.51 30.19
C ARG A 31 -1.29 -0.70 29.54
N PHE A 32 -2.39 -0.50 30.26
CA PHE A 32 -3.50 0.34 29.80
C PHE A 32 -3.01 1.75 29.40
N GLY A 33 -3.53 2.24 28.28
CA GLY A 33 -3.16 3.52 27.68
C GLY A 33 -1.88 3.48 26.83
N ARG A 34 -1.20 2.33 26.72
CA ARG A 34 -0.02 2.16 25.87
C ARG A 34 -0.37 1.52 24.53
N ILE A 35 0.57 1.60 23.60
CA ILE A 35 0.54 0.93 22.30
C ILE A 35 1.60 -0.16 22.35
N ALA A 36 1.23 -1.38 21.97
CA ALA A 36 2.18 -2.44 21.70
C ALA A 36 2.65 -2.33 20.26
N GLU A 37 3.96 -2.46 20.03
CA GLU A 37 4.57 -2.46 18.70
C GLU A 37 5.34 -3.77 18.54
N GLU A 38 5.02 -4.51 17.49
CA GLU A 38 5.61 -5.83 17.24
C GLU A 38 6.03 -5.97 15.79
N ARG A 39 6.99 -6.86 15.52
CA ARG A 39 7.39 -7.14 14.14
C ARG A 39 6.25 -7.79 13.38
N CYS A 40 6.12 -7.44 12.10
CA CYS A 40 5.12 -8.05 11.24
C CYS A 40 5.25 -9.58 11.17
N PRO A 41 4.12 -10.29 11.02
CA PRO A 41 4.09 -11.74 11.09
C PRO A 41 4.67 -12.39 9.83
N LYS A 42 5.01 -13.68 9.93
CA LYS A 42 5.53 -14.50 8.83
C LYS A 42 6.80 -13.86 8.19
N ASN A 43 6.79 -13.67 6.87
CA ASN A 43 7.87 -13.11 6.06
C ASN A 43 7.57 -11.66 5.61
N LEU A 44 6.58 -11.00 6.22
CA LEU A 44 6.27 -9.60 5.96
C LEU A 44 7.30 -8.69 6.64
N ARG A 45 7.50 -7.50 6.10
CA ARG A 45 8.38 -6.47 6.68
C ARG A 45 7.53 -5.30 7.16
N GLY A 46 7.92 -4.74 8.30
CA GLY A 46 7.25 -3.59 8.92
C GLY A 46 7.01 -3.82 10.41
N ILE A 47 6.17 -2.96 10.98
CA ILE A 47 5.74 -2.99 12.38
C ILE A 47 4.22 -3.07 12.42
N ALA A 48 3.70 -3.97 13.25
CA ALA A 48 2.29 -4.03 13.59
C ALA A 48 2.08 -3.33 14.94
N ILE A 49 0.95 -2.64 15.10
CA ILE A 49 0.65 -1.94 16.35
C ILE A 49 -0.73 -2.30 16.90
N TRP A 50 -0.88 -2.33 18.23
CA TRP A 50 -2.19 -2.50 18.86
C TRP A 50 -2.33 -1.62 20.10
N ARG A 51 -3.42 -0.88 20.16
CA ARG A 51 -3.73 -0.02 21.30
C ARG A 51 -4.31 -0.84 22.44
N CYS A 52 -3.71 -0.70 23.62
CA CYS A 52 -4.24 -1.23 24.86
C CYS A 52 -5.05 -0.13 25.56
N LEU A 53 -6.38 -0.24 25.56
CA LEU A 53 -7.29 0.74 26.14
C LEU A 53 -7.60 0.41 27.61
N ARG A 54 -8.28 1.32 28.30
CA ARG A 54 -8.67 1.17 29.73
C ARG A 54 -9.61 -0.01 30.03
N TYR A 55 -10.06 -0.73 29.01
CA TYR A 55 -10.97 -1.87 29.11
C TYR A 55 -10.43 -3.11 28.37
N GLY A 56 -9.12 -3.15 28.09
CA GLY A 56 -8.49 -4.19 27.29
C GLY A 56 -8.09 -3.70 25.90
N TRP A 57 -7.72 -4.64 25.04
CA TRP A 57 -7.27 -4.35 23.68
C TRP A 57 -8.35 -3.62 22.86
N ASP A 58 -7.90 -2.75 21.95
CA ASP A 58 -8.79 -2.05 21.02
C ASP A 58 -9.59 -3.06 20.19
N LYS A 59 -10.92 -2.95 20.25
CA LYS A 59 -11.85 -3.88 19.61
C LYS A 59 -11.83 -3.79 18.08
N SER A 60 -11.23 -2.74 17.51
CA SER A 60 -10.92 -2.72 16.07
C SER A 60 -9.88 -3.77 15.66
N GLY A 61 -9.18 -4.35 16.64
CA GLY A 61 -8.06 -5.27 16.41
C GLY A 61 -6.75 -4.53 16.12
N PRO A 62 -5.65 -5.28 15.96
CA PRO A 62 -4.33 -4.71 15.70
C PRO A 62 -4.22 -4.14 14.28
N ASP A 63 -3.54 -3.02 14.16
CA ASP A 63 -3.20 -2.41 12.88
C ASP A 63 -1.97 -3.10 12.29
N ILE A 64 -2.17 -3.73 11.14
CA ILE A 64 -1.13 -4.43 10.36
C ILE A 64 -0.95 -3.80 8.98
N THR A 65 -1.41 -2.56 8.78
CA THR A 65 -1.35 -1.88 7.48
C THR A 65 0.08 -1.51 7.07
N ASP A 66 1.04 -1.57 8.00
CA ASP A 66 2.47 -1.43 7.71
C ASP A 66 3.18 -2.76 7.45
N CYS A 67 2.44 -3.89 7.45
CA CYS A 67 3.00 -5.22 7.14
C CYS A 67 2.94 -5.53 5.65
N ILE A 68 4.12 -5.46 5.02
CA ILE A 68 4.27 -5.43 3.55
C ILE A 68 5.13 -6.60 3.08
N SER A 69 4.70 -7.23 2.00
CA SER A 69 5.36 -8.35 1.35
C SER A 69 6.68 -7.93 0.67
N PRO A 70 7.71 -8.81 0.66
CA PRO A 70 9.00 -8.51 0.03
C PRO A 70 8.93 -8.11 -1.46
N TRP A 71 7.94 -8.61 -2.20
CA TRP A 71 7.77 -8.28 -3.63
C TRP A 71 7.45 -6.79 -3.85
N VAL A 72 6.68 -6.18 -2.94
CA VAL A 72 6.33 -4.75 -3.01
C VAL A 72 7.57 -3.89 -2.85
N PHE A 73 8.51 -4.29 -1.98
CA PHE A 73 9.78 -3.57 -1.82
C PHE A 73 10.66 -3.64 -3.07
N ARG A 74 10.72 -4.82 -3.72
CA ARG A 74 11.46 -4.97 -4.98
C ARG A 74 10.87 -4.10 -6.10
N LEU A 75 9.54 -4.05 -6.19
CA LEU A 75 8.87 -3.17 -7.16
C LEU A 75 9.02 -1.69 -6.81
N ASP A 76 8.99 -1.32 -5.52
CA ASP A 76 9.25 0.07 -5.09
C ASP A 76 10.62 0.52 -5.59
N GLU A 77 11.66 -0.29 -5.40
CA GLU A 77 13.01 -0.02 -5.89
C GLU A 77 13.07 0.08 -7.42
N GLN A 78 12.41 -0.82 -8.13
CA GLN A 78 12.32 -0.78 -9.59
C GLN A 78 11.62 0.49 -10.09
N ILE A 79 10.52 0.87 -9.47
CA ILE A 79 9.78 2.09 -9.81
C ILE A 79 10.60 3.34 -9.47
N GLN A 80 11.42 3.33 -8.41
CA GLN A 80 12.36 4.43 -8.18
C GLN A 80 13.35 4.59 -9.33
N ARG A 81 13.83 3.50 -9.93
CA ARG A 81 14.68 3.59 -11.13
C ARG A 81 13.96 4.25 -12.30
N VAL A 82 12.67 3.95 -12.50
CA VAL A 82 11.83 4.66 -13.49
C VAL A 82 11.75 6.15 -13.19
N VAL A 83 11.47 6.54 -11.95
CA VAL A 83 11.38 7.96 -11.54
C VAL A 83 12.69 8.71 -11.80
N THR A 84 13.82 8.04 -11.64
CA THR A 84 15.17 8.59 -11.93
C THR A 84 15.59 8.52 -13.40
N GLY A 85 14.76 7.98 -14.29
CA GLY A 85 15.07 7.81 -15.71
C GLY A 85 16.08 6.69 -16.02
N ASN A 86 16.37 5.83 -15.05
CA ASN A 86 17.31 4.71 -15.19
C ASN A 86 16.65 3.42 -15.71
N GLU A 87 15.32 3.39 -15.82
CA GLU A 87 14.56 2.24 -16.29
C GLU A 87 13.29 2.70 -17.03
N PRO A 88 12.91 2.09 -18.16
CA PRO A 88 11.65 2.42 -18.83
C PRO A 88 10.43 2.07 -17.97
N SER A 89 9.43 2.94 -17.94
CA SER A 89 8.20 2.75 -17.16
C SER A 89 7.42 1.50 -17.54
N TYR A 90 7.43 1.09 -18.82
CA TYR A 90 6.68 -0.07 -19.28
C TYR A 90 7.17 -1.38 -18.64
N THR A 91 8.45 -1.52 -18.29
CA THR A 91 8.99 -2.74 -17.66
C THR A 91 8.46 -2.88 -16.24
N ALA A 92 8.50 -1.79 -15.47
CA ALA A 92 7.95 -1.75 -14.12
C ALA A 92 6.42 -1.90 -14.11
N ALA A 93 5.71 -1.36 -15.12
CA ALA A 93 4.27 -1.53 -15.26
C ALA A 93 3.88 -3.00 -15.48
N VAL A 94 4.61 -3.73 -16.34
CA VAL A 94 4.41 -5.17 -16.56
C VAL A 94 4.67 -5.95 -15.28
N ALA A 95 5.79 -5.69 -14.61
CA ALA A 95 6.14 -6.38 -13.37
C ALA A 95 5.11 -6.13 -12.24
N LEU A 96 4.61 -4.89 -12.12
CA LEU A 96 3.55 -4.55 -11.17
C LEU A 96 2.24 -5.27 -11.51
N ASN A 97 1.85 -5.30 -12.78
CA ASN A 97 0.65 -6.01 -13.23
C ASN A 97 0.71 -7.52 -12.91
N GLU A 98 1.84 -8.16 -13.23
CA GLU A 98 2.06 -9.59 -12.96
C GLU A 98 2.04 -9.87 -11.45
N ALA A 99 2.75 -9.07 -10.65
CA ALA A 99 2.74 -9.24 -9.20
C ALA A 99 1.33 -9.08 -8.61
N LEU A 100 0.58 -8.06 -9.04
CA LEU A 100 -0.78 -7.83 -8.57
C LEU A 100 -1.76 -8.91 -9.04
N ARG A 101 -1.48 -9.63 -10.14
CA ARG A 101 -2.26 -10.77 -10.60
C ARG A 101 -1.95 -12.03 -9.78
N ASP A 102 -0.68 -12.28 -9.53
CA ASP A 102 -0.20 -13.60 -9.11
C ASP A 102 0.09 -13.70 -7.59
N GLN A 103 0.32 -12.58 -6.90
CA GLN A 103 0.60 -12.56 -5.45
C GLN A 103 -0.66 -12.30 -4.63
N ASP A 104 -0.79 -12.92 -3.46
CA ASP A 104 -1.81 -12.56 -2.47
C ASP A 104 -1.45 -11.24 -1.79
N LEU A 105 -2.37 -10.27 -1.81
CA LEU A 105 -2.12 -8.94 -1.24
C LEU A 105 -2.47 -8.91 0.24
N THR A 106 -1.56 -8.41 1.07
CA THR A 106 -1.92 -7.91 2.40
C THR A 106 -2.61 -6.55 2.29
N SER A 107 -3.21 -6.05 3.37
CA SER A 107 -3.69 -4.67 3.42
C SER A 107 -2.54 -3.66 3.24
N GLY A 108 -1.35 -3.96 3.77
CA GLY A 108 -0.16 -3.13 3.56
C GLY A 108 0.33 -3.12 2.11
N ASP A 109 0.32 -4.27 1.44
CA ASP A 109 0.66 -4.36 0.01
C ASP A 109 -0.29 -3.52 -0.83
N LEU A 110 -1.58 -3.60 -0.51
CA LEU A 110 -2.63 -2.85 -1.17
C LEU A 110 -2.47 -1.34 -0.96
N LYS A 111 -2.27 -0.92 0.29
CA LYS A 111 -2.03 0.48 0.67
C LYS A 111 -0.81 1.04 -0.05
N LYS A 112 0.32 0.36 0.00
CA LYS A 112 1.56 0.82 -0.65
C LYS A 112 1.46 0.80 -2.18
N SER A 113 0.80 -0.20 -2.77
CA SER A 113 0.62 -0.27 -4.22
C SER A 113 -0.28 0.86 -4.75
N SER A 114 -1.41 1.12 -4.08
CA SER A 114 -2.37 2.17 -4.45
C SER A 114 -1.84 3.59 -4.21
N MET A 115 -1.20 3.83 -3.07
CA MET A 115 -0.84 5.19 -2.63
C MET A 115 0.60 5.60 -2.97
N LYS A 116 1.46 4.66 -3.36
CA LYS A 116 2.87 4.95 -3.67
C LYS A 116 3.32 4.39 -5.02
N LEU A 117 3.16 3.09 -5.25
CA LEU A 117 3.73 2.46 -6.45
C LEU A 117 3.08 2.97 -7.74
N LEU A 118 1.74 2.95 -7.81
CA LEU A 118 1.01 3.44 -8.98
C LEU A 118 1.27 4.93 -9.27
N PRO A 119 1.18 5.85 -8.28
CA PRO A 119 1.53 7.26 -8.50
C PRO A 119 2.96 7.48 -9.00
N ASN A 120 3.94 6.81 -8.38
CA ASN A 120 5.34 6.98 -8.77
C ASN A 120 5.62 6.42 -10.17
N LEU A 121 4.99 5.29 -10.51
CA LEU A 121 5.09 4.72 -11.85
C LEU A 121 4.48 5.65 -12.91
N ALA A 122 3.31 6.22 -12.63
CA ALA A 122 2.67 7.21 -13.49
C ALA A 122 3.52 8.47 -13.66
N GLN A 123 4.08 9.00 -12.57
CA GLN A 123 5.01 10.14 -12.60
C GLN A 123 6.26 9.81 -13.44
N GLY A 124 6.81 8.61 -13.28
CA GLY A 124 7.95 8.15 -14.06
C GLY A 124 7.64 8.11 -15.56
N PHE A 125 6.49 7.56 -15.95
CA PHE A 125 6.00 7.57 -17.33
C PHE A 125 5.84 8.98 -17.89
N GLN A 126 5.28 9.92 -17.12
CA GLN A 126 5.10 11.31 -17.53
C GLN A 126 6.42 12.06 -17.80
N ARG A 127 7.53 11.56 -17.25
CA ARG A 127 8.87 12.16 -17.37
C ARG A 127 9.74 11.48 -18.42
N GLU A 128 9.24 10.46 -19.11
CA GLU A 128 10.00 9.79 -20.17
C GLU A 128 10.34 10.75 -21.31
N ASP A 129 11.48 10.48 -21.96
CA ASP A 129 12.10 11.37 -22.94
C ASP A 129 11.11 11.81 -24.05
N PRO A 130 10.81 13.11 -24.17
CA PRO A 130 9.93 13.61 -25.22
C PRO A 130 10.54 13.42 -26.62
N PHE A 131 11.86 13.31 -26.75
CA PHE A 131 12.60 13.19 -28.01
C PHE A 131 12.84 11.74 -28.47
N GLU A 132 12.30 10.75 -27.75
CA GLU A 132 12.39 9.35 -28.16
C GLU A 132 11.81 9.12 -29.56
N ASN A 133 12.45 8.22 -30.32
CA ASN A 133 11.99 7.82 -31.65
C ASN A 133 10.50 7.40 -31.63
N ARG A 134 9.67 8.06 -32.46
CA ARG A 134 8.21 7.95 -32.43
C ARG A 134 7.68 6.51 -32.52
N PRO A 135 8.13 5.64 -33.45
CA PRO A 135 7.76 4.22 -33.45
C PRO A 135 8.01 3.50 -32.12
N ILE A 136 9.19 3.70 -31.50
CA ILE A 136 9.56 3.07 -30.23
C ILE A 136 8.66 3.59 -29.10
N LYS A 137 8.45 4.91 -29.05
CA LYS A 137 7.59 5.57 -28.06
C LYS A 137 6.15 5.05 -28.11
N ILE A 138 5.58 4.91 -29.32
CA ILE A 138 4.23 4.38 -29.52
C ILE A 138 4.12 2.94 -28.99
N GLU A 139 5.09 2.09 -29.29
CA GLU A 139 5.05 0.69 -28.85
C GLU A 139 5.17 0.56 -27.33
N ARG A 140 6.12 1.28 -26.72
CA ARG A 140 6.28 1.32 -25.26
C ARG A 140 5.04 1.86 -24.55
N MET A 141 4.43 2.93 -25.09
CA MET A 141 3.19 3.49 -24.57
C MET A 141 2.03 2.47 -24.64
N LYS A 142 1.92 1.67 -25.70
CA LYS A 142 0.90 0.61 -25.79
C LYS A 142 1.07 -0.43 -24.70
N ILE A 143 2.31 -0.89 -24.48
CA ILE A 143 2.64 -1.88 -23.44
C ILE A 143 2.34 -1.30 -22.06
N PHE A 144 2.85 -0.08 -21.78
CA PHE A 144 2.62 0.62 -20.52
C PHE A 144 1.13 0.77 -20.24
N LYS A 145 0.35 1.32 -21.17
CA LYS A 145 -1.10 1.53 -21.01
C LYS A 145 -1.81 0.23 -20.64
N LYS A 146 -1.54 -0.86 -21.38
CA LYS A 146 -2.17 -2.15 -21.14
C LYS A 146 -1.82 -2.67 -19.74
N ALA A 147 -0.53 -2.68 -19.39
CA ALA A 147 -0.07 -3.18 -18.10
C ALA A 147 -0.59 -2.33 -16.93
N PHE A 148 -0.55 -1.00 -17.06
CA PHE A 148 -1.00 -0.05 -16.04
C PHE A 148 -2.50 -0.19 -15.75
N VAL A 149 -3.34 -0.25 -16.79
CA VAL A 149 -4.79 -0.45 -16.62
C VAL A 149 -5.08 -1.83 -16.01
N SER A 150 -4.39 -2.88 -16.46
CA SER A 150 -4.54 -4.22 -15.88
C SER A 150 -4.08 -4.29 -14.43
N ALA A 151 -2.99 -3.61 -14.05
CA ALA A 151 -2.52 -3.50 -12.67
C ALA A 151 -3.59 -2.88 -11.76
N ASN A 152 -4.19 -1.76 -12.17
CA ASN A 152 -5.29 -1.12 -11.45
C ASN A 152 -6.51 -2.05 -11.34
N SER A 153 -6.88 -2.74 -12.43
CA SER A 153 -7.97 -3.72 -12.42
C SER A 153 -7.70 -4.89 -11.48
N ASN A 154 -6.47 -5.40 -11.44
CA ASN A 154 -6.08 -6.49 -10.55
C ASN A 154 -6.12 -6.06 -9.08
N LEU A 155 -5.67 -4.84 -8.78
CA LEU A 155 -5.74 -4.25 -7.44
C LEU A 155 -7.19 -4.12 -6.93
N LEU A 156 -8.12 -3.77 -7.82
CA LEU A 156 -9.56 -3.62 -7.53
C LEU A 156 -10.36 -4.93 -7.63
N SER A 157 -9.71 -6.04 -7.98
CA SER A 157 -10.40 -7.33 -8.14
C SER A 157 -11.00 -7.83 -6.82
N LEU A 158 -12.17 -8.50 -6.91
CA LEU A 158 -12.89 -9.04 -5.74
C LEU A 158 -12.06 -10.02 -4.91
N ARG A 159 -11.04 -10.66 -5.49
CA ARG A 159 -10.08 -11.49 -4.73
C ARG A 159 -9.36 -10.72 -3.62
N ASN A 160 -9.21 -9.40 -3.76
CA ASN A 160 -8.55 -8.52 -2.81
C ASN A 160 -9.53 -7.84 -1.83
N ALA A 161 -10.82 -8.20 -1.85
CA ALA A 161 -11.85 -7.56 -1.02
C ALA A 161 -11.52 -7.61 0.48
N GLN A 162 -10.96 -8.72 0.97
CA GLN A 162 -10.55 -8.84 2.38
C GLN A 162 -9.41 -7.88 2.72
N SER A 163 -8.43 -7.73 1.82
CA SER A 163 -7.29 -6.82 2.00
C SER A 163 -7.74 -5.37 2.05
N TRP A 164 -8.73 -4.99 1.23
CA TRP A 164 -9.41 -3.70 1.30
C TRP A 164 -10.17 -3.51 2.62
N GLN A 165 -10.94 -4.51 3.07
CA GLN A 165 -11.70 -4.44 4.33
C GLN A 165 -10.81 -4.31 5.57
N ASN A 166 -9.59 -4.86 5.49
CA ASN A 166 -8.60 -4.79 6.57
C ASN A 166 -7.91 -3.42 6.69
N LEU A 167 -8.10 -2.51 5.74
CA LEU A 167 -7.68 -1.11 5.85
C LEU A 167 -8.64 -0.32 6.74
N SER A 168 -8.12 0.72 7.39
CA SER A 168 -8.96 1.72 8.06
C SER A 168 -9.87 2.43 7.05
N ARG A 169 -11.00 3.00 7.48
CA ARG A 169 -11.87 3.78 6.58
C ARG A 169 -11.14 4.94 5.91
N GLN A 170 -10.23 5.57 6.64
CA GLN A 170 -9.37 6.63 6.11
C GLN A 170 -8.45 6.09 5.02
N ASP A 171 -7.75 4.98 5.27
CA ASP A 171 -6.85 4.37 4.28
C ASP A 171 -7.62 3.85 3.06
N GLN A 172 -8.80 3.27 3.24
CA GLN A 172 -9.68 2.86 2.12
C GLN A 172 -10.00 4.06 1.22
N SER A 173 -10.39 5.19 1.83
CA SER A 173 -10.69 6.41 1.08
C SER A 173 -9.44 6.94 0.38
N GLN A 174 -8.30 7.04 1.06
CA GLN A 174 -7.07 7.56 0.48
C GLN A 174 -6.54 6.68 -0.66
N ALA A 175 -6.58 5.36 -0.49
CA ALA A 175 -6.19 4.41 -1.53
C ALA A 175 -7.11 4.51 -2.75
N ALA A 176 -8.43 4.56 -2.56
CA ALA A 176 -9.38 4.71 -3.65
C ALA A 176 -9.21 6.04 -4.39
N THR A 177 -9.06 7.15 -3.66
CA THR A 177 -8.78 8.47 -4.24
C THR A 177 -7.47 8.47 -5.02
N SER A 178 -6.40 7.90 -4.46
CA SER A 178 -5.10 7.80 -5.12
C SER A 178 -5.19 7.05 -6.44
N ILE A 179 -5.90 5.92 -6.49
CA ILE A 179 -6.14 5.16 -7.72
C ILE A 179 -6.86 6.01 -8.76
N LEU A 180 -7.96 6.67 -8.38
CA LEU A 180 -8.77 7.49 -9.29
C LEU A 180 -7.96 8.65 -9.89
N VAL A 181 -7.31 9.45 -9.03
CA VAL A 181 -6.50 10.59 -9.46
C VAL A 181 -5.34 10.15 -10.34
N THR A 182 -4.62 9.09 -9.94
CA THR A 182 -3.50 8.58 -10.74
C THR A 182 -3.96 8.11 -12.11
N MET A 183 -5.10 7.42 -12.18
CA MET A 183 -5.63 6.90 -13.45
C MET A 183 -6.13 8.02 -14.36
N GLU A 184 -6.74 9.07 -13.79
CA GLU A 184 -7.14 10.29 -14.50
C GLU A 184 -5.93 11.03 -15.09
N ASP A 185 -4.94 11.36 -14.26
CA ASP A 185 -3.73 12.08 -14.67
C ASP A 185 -2.94 11.31 -15.73
N THR A 186 -2.83 9.99 -15.56
CA THR A 186 -2.16 9.12 -16.55
C THR A 186 -2.95 9.07 -17.86
N GLY A 187 -4.28 9.02 -17.78
CA GLY A 187 -5.18 9.04 -18.94
C GLY A 187 -5.03 10.32 -19.75
N PHE A 188 -5.02 11.48 -19.10
CA PHE A 188 -4.80 12.77 -19.75
C PHE A 188 -3.42 12.86 -20.39
N HIS A 189 -2.38 12.37 -19.72
CA HIS A 189 -1.04 12.33 -20.31
C HIS A 189 -1.00 11.45 -21.56
N ILE A 190 -1.57 10.24 -21.52
CA ILE A 190 -1.65 9.36 -22.70
C ILE A 190 -2.42 10.03 -23.84
N ALA A 191 -3.54 10.70 -23.55
CA ALA A 191 -4.33 11.40 -24.55
C ALA A 191 -3.52 12.53 -25.24
N SER A 192 -2.67 13.24 -24.48
CA SER A 192 -1.79 14.28 -25.04
C SER A 192 -0.71 13.74 -26.01
N LEU A 193 -0.41 12.44 -25.92
CA LEU A 193 0.55 11.75 -26.79
C LEU A 193 -0.12 11.11 -28.02
N MET A 194 -1.46 11.05 -28.05
CA MET A 194 -2.20 10.58 -29.20
C MET A 194 -2.35 11.73 -30.20
N ASP A 195 -1.84 11.56 -31.42
CA ASP A 195 -2.12 12.49 -32.50
C ASP A 195 -3.61 12.44 -32.86
N ILE A 196 -4.36 13.45 -32.41
CA ILE A 196 -5.70 13.74 -32.91
C ILE A 196 -5.51 14.56 -34.18
N GLY A 197 -5.20 13.89 -35.31
CA GLY A 197 -5.23 14.52 -36.63
C GLY A 197 -3.90 14.62 -37.36
N THR A 198 -3.40 13.49 -37.84
CA THR A 198 -2.87 13.46 -39.21
C THR A 198 -3.66 12.42 -39.98
N SER A 199 -4.87 12.80 -40.40
CA SER A 199 -5.44 12.25 -41.62
C SER A 199 -4.35 12.31 -42.67
N GLU A 200 -4.07 11.18 -43.30
CA GLU A 200 -3.35 11.10 -44.56
C GLU A 200 -4.00 12.08 -45.55
N MET A 201 -3.50 13.32 -45.59
CA MET A 201 -3.58 14.12 -46.81
C MET A 201 -2.46 13.59 -47.69
N THR A 202 -2.74 12.45 -48.31
CA THR A 202 -2.15 12.12 -49.61
C THR A 202 -2.66 13.17 -50.59
N VAL A 203 -1.82 14.18 -50.86
CA VAL A 203 -1.92 15.01 -52.07
C VAL A 203 -1.11 14.33 -53.17
#